data_AF-A0A944NXU0-F1
#
_entry.id   AF-A0A944NXU0-F1
#
_cell.length_a   1.000
_cell.length_b   1.000
_cell.length_c   1.000
_cell.angle_alpha   90.00
_cell.angle_beta   90.00
_cell.angle_gamma   90.00
#
_symmetry.space_group_name_H-M   'P 1'
#
loop_
_entity.id
_entity.type
_entity.pdbx_description
1 polymer ?
#
loop_
_entity_poly.entity_id
_entity_poly.type
_entity_poly.pdbx_seq_one_letter_code
_entity_poly.pdbx_strand_id
1 'polypeptide(L)'
;QAPQAPPPPPGYGQQASYGAPGAPQGVPPQGGMQPPPGVPPQGVPQTQGIPQNPSQPAGVAAALQKFRETPTGQRWTQQNEKLVRVDLGLGDQPVLARQGSMVLYQGKVDFSYKGAGFTGRIVGNATGQEMQLMRCTGKGQVFFADQSTMLHPIELQGDAVCVSAENVLAFDEGLQYEIRRIEGHGIPGGALFTMQFRGTGTIVVKTHGTPVVLPVTPTTFADCNAVVAWSAAAQVIVSSQVRMRRNSYPGDTGESVNLQFRGAPGNFIVVQPYEI
;
A
#
# COMPACT_ATOMS: atom_id res chain seq x y z
N GLN A 1 -14.50 11.85 -48.49
CA GLN A 1 -15.39 10.69 -48.78
C GLN A 1 -14.63 9.41 -48.45
N ALA A 2 -15.36 8.41 -47.93
CA ALA A 2 -14.98 7.50 -46.83
C ALA A 2 -14.17 6.23 -47.21
N PRO A 3 -13.99 5.25 -46.29
CA PRO A 3 -15.05 4.23 -46.12
C PRO A 3 -15.51 3.97 -44.67
N GLN A 4 -16.82 3.71 -44.56
CA GLN A 4 -17.57 3.24 -43.38
C GLN A 4 -17.56 1.71 -43.28
N ALA A 5 -17.69 1.19 -42.06
CA ALA A 5 -17.76 -0.24 -41.75
C ALA A 5 -19.20 -0.82 -41.87
N PRO A 6 -19.37 -2.14 -42.13
CA PRO A 6 -20.66 -2.77 -42.41
C PRO A 6 -21.48 -3.17 -41.16
N PRO A 7 -22.82 -3.30 -41.26
CA PRO A 7 -23.72 -3.65 -40.15
C PRO A 7 -23.87 -5.18 -39.91
N PRO A 8 -24.26 -5.62 -38.68
CA PRO A 8 -24.52 -7.03 -38.37
C PRO A 8 -25.96 -7.50 -38.73
N PRO A 9 -26.17 -8.82 -38.96
CA PRO A 9 -27.46 -9.38 -39.39
C PRO A 9 -28.46 -9.72 -38.25
N PRO A 10 -29.75 -9.97 -38.55
CA PRO A 10 -30.85 -10.00 -37.56
C PRO A 10 -31.34 -11.40 -37.13
N GLY A 11 -31.68 -11.52 -35.84
CA GLY A 11 -32.95 -12.05 -35.29
C GLY A 11 -33.25 -13.57 -35.31
N TYR A 12 -33.41 -14.16 -34.11
CA TYR A 12 -34.26 -15.35 -33.88
C TYR A 12 -35.02 -15.25 -32.54
N GLY A 13 -36.37 -15.19 -32.64
CA GLY A 13 -37.34 -16.00 -31.89
C GLY A 13 -37.63 -15.71 -30.41
N GLN A 14 -38.76 -15.03 -30.15
CA GLN A 14 -39.55 -15.19 -28.92
C GLN A 14 -40.28 -16.56 -28.91
N GLN A 15 -40.45 -17.15 -27.73
CA GLN A 15 -41.61 -18.01 -27.48
C GLN A 15 -42.01 -18.00 -25.99
N ALA A 16 -43.26 -17.62 -25.73
CA ALA A 16 -43.96 -17.75 -24.46
C ALA A 16 -44.60 -19.14 -24.37
N SER A 17 -44.71 -19.71 -23.16
CA SER A 17 -45.51 -20.91 -22.93
C SER A 17 -46.51 -20.73 -21.79
N TYR A 18 -47.71 -21.23 -22.09
CA TYR A 18 -49.00 -21.22 -21.44
C TYR A 18 -49.05 -21.91 -20.06
N GLY A 19 -50.08 -21.55 -19.30
CA GLY A 19 -50.38 -22.06 -17.95
C GLY A 19 -51.12 -23.41 -17.89
N ALA A 20 -51.38 -23.83 -16.66
CA ALA A 20 -52.15 -25.01 -16.28
C ALA A 20 -52.80 -24.82 -14.88
N PRO A 21 -53.89 -25.54 -14.56
CA PRO A 21 -55.07 -24.99 -13.87
C PRO A 21 -55.23 -25.40 -12.40
N GLY A 22 -56.19 -24.76 -11.72
CA GLY A 22 -56.46 -24.91 -10.29
C GLY A 22 -57.58 -25.86 -9.85
N ALA A 23 -57.73 -25.88 -8.52
CA ALA A 23 -58.82 -26.35 -7.63
C ALA A 23 -58.89 -27.87 -7.31
N PRO A 24 -59.53 -28.30 -6.18
CA PRO A 24 -60.34 -27.53 -5.22
C PRO A 24 -60.10 -27.79 -3.69
N GLN A 25 -60.75 -26.94 -2.88
CA GLN A 25 -60.97 -27.08 -1.43
C GLN A 25 -62.00 -28.18 -1.08
N GLY A 26 -61.90 -28.75 0.14
CA GLY A 26 -62.97 -29.52 0.80
C GLY A 26 -62.60 -29.92 2.23
N VAL A 27 -63.47 -29.65 3.19
CA VAL A 27 -63.35 -29.91 4.66
C VAL A 27 -64.34 -31.06 5.07
N PRO A 28 -64.46 -31.51 6.36
CA PRO A 28 -64.41 -32.90 6.87
C PRO A 28 -65.85 -33.45 7.21
N PRO A 29 -66.17 -34.31 8.23
CA PRO A 29 -65.44 -35.26 9.10
C PRO A 29 -66.14 -36.66 9.26
N GLN A 30 -65.64 -37.48 10.22
CA GLN A 30 -66.32 -38.50 11.06
C GLN A 30 -65.82 -39.97 10.97
N GLY A 31 -65.76 -40.59 12.15
CA GLY A 31 -65.82 -42.05 12.33
C GLY A 31 -64.62 -42.64 13.06
N GLY A 32 -64.73 -42.82 14.37
CA GLY A 32 -63.63 -43.23 15.25
C GLY A 32 -63.43 -44.74 15.41
N MET A 33 -62.45 -45.08 16.26
CA MET A 33 -62.42 -46.29 17.10
C MET A 33 -61.27 -46.14 18.11
N GLN A 34 -61.61 -46.13 19.40
CA GLN A 34 -60.66 -46.36 20.49
C GLN A 34 -60.42 -47.87 20.66
N PRO A 35 -59.20 -48.27 21.05
CA PRO A 35 -59.05 -49.33 22.06
C PRO A 35 -57.94 -48.99 23.10
N PRO A 36 -57.62 -49.88 24.06
CA PRO A 36 -58.02 -49.86 25.47
C PRO A 36 -56.95 -49.26 26.42
N PRO A 37 -57.24 -49.11 27.73
CA PRO A 37 -56.34 -48.45 28.68
C PRO A 37 -55.28 -49.41 29.24
N GLY A 38 -54.02 -48.96 29.26
CA GLY A 38 -53.03 -49.43 30.23
C GLY A 38 -51.72 -49.96 29.68
N VAL A 39 -50.76 -49.06 29.39
CA VAL A 39 -49.32 -49.21 29.65
C VAL A 39 -48.62 -47.86 29.37
N PRO A 40 -47.79 -47.29 30.26
CA PRO A 40 -47.03 -46.08 29.95
C PRO A 40 -45.66 -46.46 29.35
N PRO A 41 -45.30 -46.00 28.14
CA PRO A 41 -43.90 -45.98 27.72
C PRO A 41 -43.27 -44.64 28.10
N GLN A 42 -42.14 -44.76 28.77
CA GLN A 42 -41.29 -43.70 29.30
C GLN A 42 -40.92 -42.65 28.25
N GLY A 43 -40.81 -41.40 28.71
CA GLY A 43 -40.50 -40.24 27.89
C GLY A 43 -39.18 -40.39 27.13
N VAL A 44 -39.24 -40.10 25.83
CA VAL A 44 -38.09 -39.71 25.03
C VAL A 44 -37.59 -38.34 25.52
N PRO A 45 -36.31 -38.19 25.89
CA PRO A 45 -35.75 -36.87 26.16
C PRO A 45 -35.73 -36.08 24.86
N GLN A 46 -36.43 -34.94 24.83
CA GLN A 46 -36.23 -33.92 23.81
C GLN A 46 -34.79 -33.41 23.93
N THR A 47 -33.90 -33.88 23.05
CA THR A 47 -32.59 -33.25 22.88
C THR A 47 -32.81 -31.86 22.32
N GLN A 48 -32.73 -30.85 23.19
CA GLN A 48 -32.61 -29.44 22.83
C GLN A 48 -31.56 -29.31 21.72
N GLY A 49 -32.00 -28.79 20.57
CA GLY A 49 -31.10 -28.39 19.50
C GLY A 49 -30.09 -27.40 20.05
N ILE A 50 -28.83 -27.84 20.11
CA ILE A 50 -27.70 -26.96 20.39
C ILE A 50 -27.73 -25.89 19.29
N PRO A 51 -27.71 -24.59 19.62
CA PRO A 51 -27.54 -23.56 18.61
C PRO A 51 -26.25 -23.86 17.86
N GLN A 52 -26.35 -24.20 16.57
CA GLN A 52 -25.18 -24.29 15.69
C GLN A 52 -24.53 -22.91 15.69
N ASN A 53 -23.47 -22.76 16.49
CA ASN A 53 -22.57 -21.64 16.38
C ASN A 53 -22.06 -21.65 14.93
N PRO A 54 -22.12 -20.53 14.18
CA PRO A 54 -21.73 -20.53 12.77
C PRO A 54 -20.34 -21.14 12.66
N SER A 55 -20.24 -22.18 11.84
CA SER A 55 -19.08 -23.05 11.68
C SER A 55 -17.79 -22.22 11.63
N GLN A 56 -17.00 -22.26 12.70
CA GLN A 56 -15.66 -21.70 12.68
C GLN A 56 -14.87 -22.42 11.58
N PRO A 57 -14.16 -21.69 10.71
CA PRO A 57 -13.37 -22.31 9.66
C PRO A 57 -12.39 -23.30 10.31
N ALA A 58 -12.39 -24.55 9.85
CA ALA A 58 -11.46 -25.57 10.32
C ALA A 58 -10.26 -25.66 9.38
N GLY A 59 -9.12 -26.13 9.89
CA GLY A 59 -7.93 -26.40 9.08
C GLY A 59 -7.24 -25.13 8.54
N VAL A 60 -6.79 -25.18 7.28
CA VAL A 60 -5.97 -24.13 6.64
C VAL A 60 -6.65 -22.76 6.66
N ALA A 61 -7.97 -22.70 6.48
CA ALA A 61 -8.72 -21.44 6.49
C ALA A 61 -8.68 -20.74 7.86
N ALA A 62 -8.70 -21.51 8.96
CA ALA A 62 -8.55 -20.98 10.32
C ALA A 62 -7.13 -20.42 10.52
N ALA A 63 -6.12 -21.16 10.07
CA ALA A 63 -4.71 -20.78 10.23
C ALA A 63 -4.36 -19.49 9.47
N LEU A 64 -4.99 -19.27 8.31
CA LEU A 64 -4.79 -18.07 7.48
C LEU A 64 -5.66 -16.89 7.88
N GLN A 65 -6.65 -17.09 8.78
CA GLN A 65 -7.59 -16.04 9.16
C GLN A 65 -6.89 -14.81 9.76
N LYS A 66 -5.79 -15.01 10.49
CA LYS A 66 -4.96 -13.93 11.05
C LYS A 66 -4.17 -13.11 10.01
N PHE A 67 -4.04 -13.61 8.78
CA PHE A 67 -3.33 -12.96 7.68
C PHE A 67 -4.30 -12.40 6.63
N ARG A 68 -5.58 -12.29 6.97
CA ARG A 68 -6.56 -11.67 6.07
C ARG A 68 -6.24 -10.20 5.88
N GLU A 69 -6.59 -9.74 4.69
CA GLU A 69 -6.51 -8.34 4.31
C GLU A 69 -7.29 -7.47 5.30
N THR A 70 -6.73 -6.30 5.63
CA THR A 70 -7.37 -5.27 6.43
C THR A 70 -8.30 -4.43 5.54
N PRO A 71 -9.64 -4.52 5.69
CA PRO A 71 -10.57 -3.76 4.87
C PRO A 71 -10.86 -2.41 5.55
N THR A 72 -10.10 -1.37 5.22
CA THR A 72 -10.31 -0.02 5.79
C THR A 72 -11.20 0.87 4.93
N GLY A 73 -11.44 0.50 3.66
CA GLY A 73 -12.12 1.35 2.69
C GLY A 73 -11.36 2.63 2.33
N GLN A 74 -10.10 2.78 2.77
CA GLN A 74 -9.25 3.91 2.47
C GLN A 74 -8.49 3.66 1.16
N ARG A 75 -8.16 4.75 0.44
CA ARG A 75 -7.34 4.69 -0.77
C ARG A 75 -6.00 4.02 -0.49
N TRP A 76 -5.25 4.51 0.49
CA TRP A 76 -4.03 3.87 0.98
C TRP A 76 -4.32 3.07 2.23
N THR A 77 -3.86 1.84 2.29
CA THR A 77 -4.10 0.94 3.42
C THR A 77 -2.86 0.14 3.75
N GLN A 78 -2.37 0.27 4.98
CA GLN A 78 -1.33 -0.61 5.49
C GLN A 78 -1.93 -1.98 5.82
N GLN A 79 -1.49 -3.01 5.10
CA GLN A 79 -1.97 -4.39 5.30
C GLN A 79 -1.22 -5.07 6.44
N ASN A 80 0.08 -4.81 6.51
CA ASN A 80 0.95 -5.09 7.63
C ASN A 80 2.15 -4.13 7.57
N GLU A 81 3.11 -4.27 8.48
CA GLU A 81 4.28 -3.38 8.56
C GLU A 81 5.10 -3.31 7.27
N LYS A 82 5.02 -4.31 6.38
CA LYS A 82 5.87 -4.45 5.18
C LYS A 82 5.10 -4.49 3.87
N LEU A 83 3.78 -4.33 3.91
CA LEU A 83 2.90 -4.41 2.75
C LEU A 83 1.86 -3.30 2.81
N VAL A 84 1.81 -2.48 1.76
CA VAL A 84 0.80 -1.44 1.59
C VAL A 84 -0.06 -1.77 0.38
N ARG A 85 -1.35 -1.44 0.46
CA ARG A 85 -2.30 -1.53 -0.64
C ARG A 85 -2.73 -0.12 -1.04
N VAL A 86 -2.85 0.13 -2.33
CA VAL A 86 -3.58 1.27 -2.87
C VAL A 86 -4.80 0.80 -3.65
N ASP A 87 -5.93 1.46 -3.46
CA ASP A 87 -7.14 1.30 -4.27
C ASP A 87 -7.21 2.44 -5.30
N LEU A 88 -6.97 2.10 -6.57
CA LEU A 88 -7.01 3.05 -7.69
C LEU A 88 -8.45 3.42 -8.08
N GLY A 89 -9.45 2.67 -7.62
CA GLY A 89 -10.85 3.05 -7.77
C GLY A 89 -11.28 4.14 -6.80
N LEU A 90 -10.55 4.34 -5.70
CA LEU A 90 -10.79 5.38 -4.72
C LEU A 90 -9.94 6.61 -5.04
N GLY A 91 -10.52 7.55 -5.78
CA GLY A 91 -9.89 8.80 -6.20
C GLY A 91 -9.37 8.75 -7.63
N ASP A 92 -9.54 9.85 -8.38
CA ASP A 92 -9.28 9.89 -9.83
C ASP A 92 -7.81 10.12 -10.22
N GLN A 93 -6.90 10.00 -9.26
CA GLN A 93 -5.48 10.26 -9.48
C GLN A 93 -4.69 8.94 -9.67
N PRO A 94 -3.75 8.89 -10.61
CA PRO A 94 -2.81 7.79 -10.72
C PRO A 94 -1.83 7.73 -9.55
N VAL A 95 -1.14 6.60 -9.44
CA VAL A 95 -0.10 6.37 -8.42
C VAL A 95 1.23 6.14 -9.11
N LEU A 96 2.28 6.78 -8.60
CA LEU A 96 3.66 6.49 -8.99
C LEU A 96 4.29 5.61 -7.91
N ALA A 97 4.86 4.48 -8.31
CA ALA A 97 5.52 3.54 -7.40
C ALA A 97 6.91 3.17 -7.94
N ARG A 98 7.81 2.75 -7.05
CA ARG A 98 9.13 2.24 -7.43
C ARG A 98 8.96 1.02 -8.32
N GLN A 99 9.65 1.00 -9.46
CA GLN A 99 9.61 -0.14 -10.37
C GLN A 99 10.04 -1.43 -9.66
N GLY A 100 9.30 -2.51 -9.89
CA GLY A 100 9.55 -3.81 -9.27
C GLY A 100 9.03 -3.96 -7.83
N SER A 101 8.41 -2.93 -7.25
CA SER A 101 7.82 -3.02 -5.89
C SER A 101 6.42 -3.65 -5.85
N MET A 102 5.79 -3.92 -7.00
CA MET A 102 4.47 -4.53 -7.05
C MET A 102 4.53 -6.01 -6.73
N VAL A 103 3.69 -6.45 -5.80
CA VAL A 103 3.60 -7.84 -5.33
C VAL A 103 2.32 -8.52 -5.81
N LEU A 104 1.20 -7.79 -5.81
CA LEU A 104 -0.12 -8.29 -6.17
C LEU A 104 -0.94 -7.14 -6.76
N TYR A 105 -1.82 -7.45 -7.72
CA TYR A 105 -2.88 -6.55 -8.13
C TYR A 105 -4.19 -7.30 -8.33
N GLN A 106 -5.31 -6.59 -8.18
CA GLN A 106 -6.66 -7.12 -8.35
C GLN A 106 -7.52 -6.12 -9.13
N GLY A 107 -8.36 -6.61 -10.03
CA GLY A 107 -9.20 -5.76 -10.87
C GLY A 107 -8.47 -5.24 -12.12
N LYS A 108 -9.00 -4.16 -12.71
CA LYS A 108 -8.46 -3.60 -13.96
C LYS A 108 -7.40 -2.56 -13.64
N VAL A 109 -6.12 -2.95 -13.75
CA VAL A 109 -4.97 -2.09 -13.51
C VAL A 109 -4.05 -2.10 -14.72
N ASP A 110 -3.70 -0.91 -15.19
CA ASP A 110 -2.74 -0.67 -16.25
C ASP A 110 -1.44 -0.11 -15.65
N PHE A 111 -0.32 -0.70 -16.05
CA PHE A 111 1.01 -0.31 -15.60
C PHE A 111 1.78 0.30 -16.77
N SER A 112 2.29 1.52 -16.58
CA SER A 112 3.14 2.19 -17.57
C SER A 112 4.50 2.52 -16.95
N TYR A 113 5.56 2.26 -17.72
CA TYR A 113 6.93 2.51 -17.31
C TYR A 113 7.43 3.79 -17.97
N LYS A 114 8.18 4.59 -17.21
CA LYS A 114 8.69 5.89 -17.64
C LYS A 114 9.71 5.84 -18.80
N GLY A 115 10.02 4.65 -19.35
CA GLY A 115 10.94 4.44 -20.48
C GLY A 115 10.27 4.07 -21.81
N ALA A 116 8.98 3.74 -21.86
CA ALA A 116 8.33 3.25 -23.07
C ALA A 116 7.04 4.03 -23.37
N GLY A 117 7.16 5.12 -24.13
CA GLY A 117 6.02 5.68 -24.87
C GLY A 117 5.14 6.73 -24.18
N PHE A 118 5.51 7.25 -23.01
CA PHE A 118 4.85 8.45 -22.48
C PHE A 118 5.50 9.70 -23.10
N THR A 119 4.79 10.40 -23.98
CA THR A 119 5.13 11.74 -24.49
C THR A 119 4.98 12.80 -23.38
N GLY A 120 5.75 12.63 -22.32
CA GLY A 120 5.88 13.52 -21.18
C GLY A 120 7.28 13.37 -20.63
N ARG A 121 8.23 13.96 -21.35
CA ARG A 121 9.65 14.08 -20.97
C ARG A 121 9.73 14.59 -19.53
N ILE A 122 9.95 13.72 -18.55
CA ILE A 122 10.58 14.16 -17.31
C ILE A 122 12.06 13.92 -17.52
N VAL A 123 12.69 15.00 -17.98
CA VAL A 123 14.13 15.11 -18.14
C VAL A 123 14.74 15.05 -16.74
N GLY A 124 15.05 13.83 -16.28
CA GLY A 124 16.01 13.60 -15.22
C GLY A 124 17.43 13.54 -15.80
N ASN A 125 17.79 14.40 -16.75
CA ASN A 125 19.13 14.41 -17.38
C ASN A 125 20.25 14.89 -16.44
N ALA A 126 20.08 14.82 -15.12
CA ALA A 126 21.06 15.33 -14.16
C ALA A 126 21.33 14.41 -12.96
N THR A 127 20.70 13.23 -12.86
CA THR A 127 20.81 12.41 -11.63
C THR A 127 21.79 11.25 -11.70
N GLY A 128 22.07 10.63 -12.86
CA GLY A 128 22.98 9.47 -12.95
C GLY A 128 22.52 8.20 -12.19
N GLN A 129 21.63 8.34 -11.21
CA GLN A 129 20.78 7.31 -10.64
C GLN A 129 19.39 7.43 -11.27
N GLU A 130 19.01 6.40 -12.01
CA GLU A 130 17.70 6.26 -12.62
C GLU A 130 16.71 5.80 -11.53
N MET A 131 15.98 6.73 -10.89
CA MET A 131 14.83 6.33 -10.08
C MET A 131 13.73 5.87 -11.03
N GLN A 132 13.67 4.56 -11.24
CA GLN A 132 12.68 3.93 -12.10
C GLN A 132 11.32 3.92 -11.40
N LEU A 133 10.37 4.69 -11.95
CA LEU A 133 8.98 4.75 -11.47
C LEU A 133 8.05 4.03 -12.45
N MET A 134 7.13 3.28 -11.87
CA MET A 134 5.99 2.64 -12.51
C MET A 134 4.73 3.43 -12.18
N ARG A 135 4.01 3.87 -13.21
CA ARG A 135 2.71 4.54 -13.08
C ARG A 135 1.60 3.51 -13.12
N CYS A 136 0.75 3.52 -12.11
CA CYS A 136 -0.39 2.64 -11.94
C CYS A 136 -1.69 3.42 -12.16
N THR A 137 -2.52 2.95 -13.09
CA THR A 137 -3.82 3.54 -13.43
C THR A 137 -4.90 2.46 -13.51
N GLY A 138 -6.17 2.84 -13.40
CA GLY A 138 -7.29 1.91 -13.60
C GLY A 138 -8.28 1.93 -12.43
N LYS A 139 -9.05 0.85 -12.29
CA LYS A 139 -10.07 0.65 -11.25
C LYS A 139 -9.85 -0.70 -10.61
N GLY A 140 -8.83 -0.77 -9.75
CA GLY A 140 -8.38 -1.98 -9.10
C GLY A 140 -7.47 -1.66 -7.92
N GLN A 141 -6.98 -2.70 -7.26
CA GLN A 141 -6.10 -2.59 -6.10
C GLN A 141 -4.71 -3.07 -6.45
N VAL A 142 -3.67 -2.40 -5.92
CA VAL A 142 -2.28 -2.78 -6.10
C VAL A 142 -1.60 -2.83 -4.74
N PHE A 143 -0.83 -3.89 -4.52
CA PHE A 143 -0.07 -4.11 -3.30
C PHE A 143 1.42 -3.93 -3.57
N PHE A 144 2.08 -3.13 -2.74
CA PHE A 144 3.49 -2.81 -2.86
C PHE A 144 4.27 -3.28 -1.62
N ALA A 145 5.46 -3.79 -1.87
CA ALA A 145 6.48 -4.08 -0.87
C ALA A 145 7.88 -3.89 -1.49
N ASP A 146 8.88 -3.70 -0.65
CA ASP A 146 10.27 -3.62 -1.11
C ASP A 146 11.21 -4.24 -0.08
N GLN A 147 11.94 -5.29 -0.47
CA GLN A 147 13.02 -5.93 0.30
C GLN A 147 12.75 -6.12 1.81
N SER A 148 11.52 -6.46 2.21
CA SER A 148 11.13 -6.62 3.63
C SER A 148 11.36 -5.36 4.50
N THR A 149 11.37 -4.18 3.89
CA THR A 149 11.42 -2.89 4.60
C THR A 149 10.08 -2.59 5.27
N MET A 150 10.11 -1.81 6.35
CA MET A 150 8.90 -1.29 6.98
C MET A 150 8.36 -0.13 6.17
N LEU A 151 7.04 -0.08 5.96
CA LEU A 151 6.37 0.90 5.12
C LEU A 151 5.50 1.82 5.96
N HIS A 152 5.59 3.11 5.68
CA HIS A 152 4.90 4.17 6.43
C HIS A 152 4.18 5.08 5.44
N PRO A 153 2.85 4.92 5.28
CA PRO A 153 2.03 5.89 4.57
C PRO A 153 1.97 7.20 5.37
N ILE A 154 2.37 8.29 4.75
CA ILE A 154 2.35 9.65 5.30
C ILE A 154 1.40 10.48 4.44
N GLU A 155 0.32 10.93 5.05
CA GLU A 155 -0.63 11.85 4.42
C GLU A 155 -0.13 13.28 4.55
N LEU A 156 -0.06 14.00 3.43
CA LEU A 156 0.22 15.43 3.38
C LEU A 156 -1.11 16.17 3.23
N GLN A 157 -1.32 17.20 4.04
CA GLN A 157 -2.54 18.02 4.04
C GLN A 157 -2.23 19.49 3.69
N GLY A 158 -1.45 19.71 2.63
CA GLY A 158 -0.93 21.03 2.24
C GLY A 158 0.48 21.30 2.74
N ASP A 159 1.05 20.35 3.50
CA ASP A 159 2.41 20.41 4.02
C ASP A 159 3.47 20.06 2.97
N ALA A 160 4.73 20.19 3.38
CA ALA A 160 5.88 19.76 2.60
C ALA A 160 6.86 18.96 3.45
N VAL A 161 7.42 17.90 2.86
CA VAL A 161 8.39 17.02 3.50
C VAL A 161 9.50 16.67 2.51
N CYS A 162 10.73 16.57 3.00
CA CYS A 162 11.86 16.08 2.25
C CYS A 162 12.12 14.62 2.65
N VAL A 163 12.28 13.74 1.66
CA VAL A 163 12.54 12.32 1.86
C VAL A 163 13.75 11.92 1.03
N SER A 164 14.63 11.06 1.55
CA SER A 164 15.69 10.47 0.73
C SER A 164 15.06 9.69 -0.44
N ALA A 165 15.55 9.91 -1.66
CA ALA A 165 14.95 9.33 -2.86
C ALA A 165 14.95 7.79 -2.82
N GLU A 166 15.96 7.20 -2.15
CA GLU A 166 16.02 5.75 -1.98
C GLU A 166 14.90 5.21 -1.09
N ASN A 167 14.41 6.00 -0.13
CA ASN A 167 13.38 5.64 0.84
C ASN A 167 11.95 5.90 0.36
N VAL A 168 11.76 6.42 -0.85
CA VAL A 168 10.42 6.59 -1.44
C VAL A 168 10.00 5.29 -2.12
N LEU A 169 8.88 4.71 -1.67
CA LEU A 169 8.28 3.53 -2.30
C LEU A 169 7.23 3.91 -3.34
N ALA A 170 6.24 4.71 -2.95
CA ALA A 170 5.13 5.09 -3.83
C ALA A 170 4.49 6.40 -3.36
N PHE A 171 3.78 7.09 -4.24
CA PHE A 171 3.08 8.34 -3.92
C PHE A 171 1.97 8.64 -4.92
N ASP A 172 1.00 9.45 -4.50
CA ASP A 172 -0.04 9.96 -5.40
C ASP A 172 0.55 10.91 -6.45
N GLU A 173 0.23 10.72 -7.72
CA GLU A 173 0.78 11.54 -8.82
C GLU A 173 0.37 13.02 -8.72
N GLY A 174 -0.72 13.33 -8.02
CA GLY A 174 -1.16 14.71 -7.78
C GLY A 174 -0.23 15.52 -6.86
N LEU A 175 0.69 14.89 -6.15
CA LEU A 175 1.68 15.58 -5.32
C LEU A 175 2.73 16.28 -6.20
N GLN A 176 3.05 17.52 -5.85
CA GLN A 176 4.18 18.22 -6.46
C GLN A 176 5.47 17.67 -5.85
N TYR A 177 6.44 17.30 -6.68
CA TYR A 177 7.73 16.83 -6.21
C TYR A 177 8.90 17.45 -6.96
N GLU A 178 9.97 17.75 -6.22
CA GLU A 178 11.23 18.26 -6.75
C GLU A 178 12.36 17.33 -6.29
N ILE A 179 13.23 16.94 -7.22
CA ILE A 179 14.43 16.15 -6.90
C ILE A 179 15.59 17.12 -6.68
N ARG A 180 16.17 17.10 -5.49
CA ARG A 180 17.36 17.89 -5.13
C ARG A 180 18.57 16.97 -4.95
N ARG A 181 19.70 17.39 -5.50
CA ARG A 181 21.01 16.75 -5.30
C ARG A 181 21.78 17.51 -4.24
N ILE A 182 22.20 16.82 -3.19
CA ILE A 182 23.10 17.34 -2.16
C ILE A 182 24.49 16.78 -2.48
N GLU A 183 25.36 17.64 -2.99
CA GLU A 183 26.75 17.28 -3.28
C GLU A 183 27.61 17.45 -2.04
N GLY A 184 28.57 16.54 -1.85
CA GLY A 184 29.45 16.58 -0.69
C GLY A 184 30.54 15.52 -0.77
N HIS A 185 31.76 15.90 -0.43
CA HIS A 185 32.90 14.99 -0.33
C HIS A 185 32.64 13.96 0.79
N GLY A 186 32.86 12.68 0.50
CA GLY A 186 32.66 11.55 1.42
C GLY A 186 31.25 10.92 1.41
N ILE A 187 30.30 11.47 0.66
CA ILE A 187 28.99 10.83 0.48
C ILE A 187 29.15 9.57 -0.39
N PRO A 188 28.57 8.41 -0.03
CA PRO A 188 28.54 7.23 -0.90
C PRO A 188 27.96 7.57 -2.28
N GLY A 189 28.72 7.32 -3.37
CA GLY A 189 28.30 7.67 -4.73
C GLY A 189 28.44 9.16 -5.11
N GLY A 190 29.02 9.99 -4.22
CA GLY A 190 29.38 11.39 -4.48
C GLY A 190 28.24 12.40 -4.40
N ALA A 191 27.00 11.97 -4.17
CA ALA A 191 25.86 12.84 -3.89
C ALA A 191 24.68 12.09 -3.26
N LEU A 192 23.92 12.79 -2.40
CA LEU A 192 22.63 12.30 -1.91
C LEU A 192 21.50 12.89 -2.76
N PHE A 193 20.56 12.05 -3.15
CA PHE A 193 19.36 12.47 -3.86
C PHE A 193 18.16 12.49 -2.91
N THR A 194 17.46 13.59 -2.93
CA THR A 194 16.37 13.87 -1.99
C THR A 194 15.17 14.34 -2.79
N MET A 195 13.97 13.90 -2.41
CA MET A 195 12.72 14.29 -3.03
C MET A 195 11.94 15.15 -2.04
N GLN A 196 11.65 16.38 -2.43
CA GLN A 196 10.77 17.25 -1.67
C GLN A 196 9.35 17.13 -2.23
N PHE A 197 8.42 16.65 -1.42
CA PHE A 197 7.00 16.56 -1.75
C PHE A 197 6.24 17.74 -1.15
N ARG A 198 5.21 18.22 -1.87
CA ARG A 198 4.30 19.28 -1.41
C ARG A 198 2.90 19.07 -1.96
N GLY A 199 1.90 19.45 -1.15
CA GLY A 199 0.49 19.48 -1.55
C GLY A 199 -0.36 18.54 -0.69
N THR A 200 -1.44 18.02 -1.26
CA THR A 200 -2.35 17.10 -0.58
C THR A 200 -2.34 15.74 -1.26
N GLY A 201 -2.07 14.69 -0.50
CA GLY A 201 -1.92 13.33 -1.01
C GLY A 201 -1.06 12.48 -0.10
N THR A 202 -0.89 11.20 -0.43
CA THR A 202 -0.10 10.28 0.39
C THR A 202 1.22 9.92 -0.27
N ILE A 203 2.28 9.85 0.52
CA ILE A 203 3.56 9.24 0.17
C ILE A 203 3.76 7.99 1.04
N VAL A 204 4.31 6.93 0.48
CA VAL A 204 4.73 5.74 1.21
C VAL A 204 6.24 5.74 1.31
N VAL A 205 6.73 5.89 2.53
CA VAL A 205 8.14 5.90 2.86
C VAL A 205 8.54 4.53 3.39
N LYS A 206 9.71 4.04 3.01
CA LYS A 206 10.27 2.79 3.48
C LYS A 206 11.45 3.00 4.43
N THR A 207 11.55 2.16 5.46
CA THR A 207 12.63 2.18 6.45
C THR A 207 13.13 0.79 6.76
N HIS A 208 14.39 0.69 7.14
CA HIS A 208 14.95 -0.51 7.75
C HIS A 208 14.67 -0.47 9.25
N GLY A 209 13.72 -1.31 9.70
CA GLY A 209 13.26 -1.29 11.09
C GLY A 209 12.41 -0.06 11.43
N THR A 210 12.05 0.05 12.71
CA THR A 210 11.17 1.11 13.21
C THR A 210 11.94 2.44 13.28
N PRO A 211 11.50 3.49 12.56
CA PRO A 211 12.21 4.76 12.55
C PRO A 211 12.00 5.54 13.86
N VAL A 212 12.90 6.48 14.12
CA VAL A 212 12.84 7.43 15.23
C VAL A 212 12.72 8.84 14.68
N VAL A 213 11.77 9.62 15.21
CA VAL A 213 11.58 11.03 14.88
C VAL A 213 12.20 11.88 15.98
N LEU A 214 13.06 12.82 15.61
CA LEU A 214 13.76 13.71 16.53
C LEU A 214 13.54 15.17 16.13
N PRO A 215 13.36 16.09 17.09
CA PRO A 215 13.33 17.51 16.79
C PRO A 215 14.71 17.99 16.31
N VAL A 216 14.72 18.91 15.34
CA VAL A 216 15.96 19.54 14.87
C VAL A 216 16.41 20.58 15.89
N THR A 217 17.66 20.45 16.32
CA THR A 217 18.36 21.42 17.15
C THR A 217 19.60 21.92 16.41
N PRO A 218 20.20 23.07 16.77
CA PRO A 218 21.44 23.54 16.14
C PRO A 218 22.62 22.55 16.18
N THR A 219 22.56 21.56 17.07
CA THR A 219 23.57 20.52 17.27
C THR A 219 23.11 19.13 16.81
N THR A 220 22.12 19.04 15.92
CA THR A 220 21.65 17.76 15.37
C THR A 220 22.50 17.34 14.17
N PHE A 221 23.18 16.20 14.30
CA PHE A 221 23.95 15.54 13.25
C PHE A 221 23.44 14.11 13.08
N ALA A 222 23.30 13.64 11.84
CA ALA A 222 22.90 12.27 11.54
C ALA A 222 23.72 11.69 10.38
N ASP A 223 23.98 10.38 10.40
CA ASP A 223 24.66 9.68 9.31
C ASP A 223 23.82 9.75 8.03
N CYS A 224 24.47 10.03 6.89
CA CYS A 224 23.80 10.11 5.59
C CYS A 224 22.98 8.86 5.22
N ASN A 225 23.40 7.66 5.64
CA ASN A 225 22.72 6.39 5.33
C ASN A 225 21.54 6.10 6.26
N ALA A 226 21.50 6.76 7.43
CA ALA A 226 20.45 6.57 8.42
C ALA A 226 19.30 7.57 8.27
N VAL A 227 19.47 8.66 7.50
CA VAL A 227 18.44 9.68 7.32
C VAL A 227 17.39 9.24 6.30
N VAL A 228 16.12 9.26 6.72
CA VAL A 228 14.98 8.88 5.87
C VAL A 228 14.23 10.10 5.37
N ALA A 229 13.90 11.03 6.27
CA ALA A 229 13.08 12.20 5.96
C ALA A 229 13.36 13.35 6.93
N TRP A 230 13.01 14.58 6.55
CA TRP A 230 13.08 15.77 7.41
C TRP A 230 12.08 16.83 6.96
N SER A 231 11.82 17.79 7.84
CA SER A 231 10.96 18.94 7.52
C SER A 231 11.53 19.76 6.36
N ALA A 232 10.68 20.17 5.41
CA ALA A 232 11.11 20.93 4.24
C ALA A 232 11.75 22.30 4.57
N ALA A 233 11.46 22.86 5.76
CA ALA A 233 12.05 24.10 6.24
C ALA A 233 13.42 23.93 6.93
N ALA A 234 13.88 22.69 7.16
CA ALA A 234 15.21 22.44 7.71
C ALA A 234 16.27 22.50 6.61
N GLN A 235 17.35 23.24 6.87
CA GLN A 235 18.54 23.25 6.05
C GLN A 235 19.45 22.08 6.38
N VAL A 236 19.95 21.42 5.33
CA VAL A 236 20.88 20.29 5.42
C VAL A 236 22.23 20.73 4.92
N ILE A 237 23.26 20.59 5.75
CA ILE A 237 24.65 20.93 5.43
C ILE A 237 25.48 19.66 5.58
N VAL A 238 26.22 19.30 4.54
CA VAL A 238 27.14 18.15 4.60
C VAL A 238 28.31 18.51 5.51
N SER A 239 28.53 17.70 6.54
CA SER A 239 29.60 17.85 7.51
C SER A 239 30.38 16.54 7.60
N SER A 240 31.52 16.47 6.91
CA SER A 240 32.45 15.36 7.06
C SER A 240 33.16 15.49 8.42
N GLN A 241 32.83 14.61 9.37
CA GLN A 241 33.70 14.41 10.52
C GLN A 241 34.67 13.29 10.16
N VAL A 242 35.92 13.65 9.84
CA VAL A 242 37.01 12.67 9.71
C VAL A 242 37.33 12.17 11.11
N ARG A 243 36.53 11.23 11.62
CA ARG A 243 36.91 10.44 12.79
C ARG A 243 37.71 9.27 12.28
N MET A 244 39.02 9.44 12.22
CA MET A 244 39.99 8.36 12.03
C MET A 244 39.80 7.36 13.19
N ARG A 245 38.85 6.41 13.06
CA ARG A 245 38.69 5.35 14.05
C ARG A 245 39.95 4.50 13.97
N ARG A 246 40.63 4.32 15.10
CA ARG A 246 41.89 3.57 15.24
C ARG A 246 41.79 2.07 14.91
N ASN A 247 40.65 1.63 14.39
CA ASN A 247 40.26 0.24 14.17
C ASN A 247 39.64 0.00 12.78
N SER A 248 39.93 0.87 11.79
CA SER A 248 39.52 0.64 10.40
C SER A 248 40.12 -0.68 9.89
N TYR A 249 39.24 -1.62 9.57
CA TYR A 249 39.60 -2.87 8.90
C TYR A 249 40.12 -2.55 7.48
N PRO A 250 41.01 -3.37 6.90
CA PRO A 250 41.49 -3.16 5.54
C PRO A 250 40.31 -3.25 4.56
N GLY A 251 39.84 -2.12 4.05
CA GLY A 251 38.70 -2.02 3.12
C GLY A 251 37.59 -1.06 3.56
N ASP A 252 37.58 -0.61 4.82
CA ASP A 252 36.63 0.38 5.31
C ASP A 252 37.30 1.77 5.38
N THR A 253 36.82 2.72 4.59
CA THR A 253 37.36 4.08 4.51
C THR A 253 37.20 4.87 5.81
N GLY A 254 36.35 4.43 6.75
CA GLY A 254 36.20 5.09 8.06
C GLY A 254 35.72 6.55 8.01
N GLU A 255 35.29 7.02 6.85
CA GLU A 255 34.75 8.36 6.62
C GLU A 255 33.23 8.33 6.77
N SER A 256 32.74 8.48 8.00
CA SER A 256 31.32 8.71 8.24
C SER A 256 30.97 10.14 7.82
N VAL A 257 30.21 10.32 6.73
CA VAL A 257 29.65 11.61 6.40
C VAL A 257 28.36 11.84 7.17
N ASN A 258 28.39 12.90 7.97
CA ASN A 258 27.25 13.33 8.74
C ASN A 258 26.58 14.52 8.07
N LEU A 259 25.27 14.56 8.13
CA LEU A 259 24.47 15.69 7.73
C LEU A 259 24.16 16.53 8.98
N GLN A 260 24.50 17.81 8.95
CA GLN A 260 24.08 18.77 9.96
C GLN A 260 22.73 19.35 9.56
N PHE A 261 21.77 19.28 10.48
CA PHE A 261 20.44 19.86 10.30
C PHE A 261 20.34 21.17 11.07
N ARG A 262 19.87 22.23 10.40
CA ARG A 262 19.59 23.54 11.00
C ARG A 262 18.17 23.95 10.67
N GLY A 263 17.41 24.36 11.67
CA GLY A 263 16.04 24.81 11.46
C GLY A 263 15.49 25.50 12.70
N ALA A 264 14.40 26.24 12.52
CA ALA A 264 13.63 26.80 13.63
C ALA A 264 13.03 25.67 14.50
N PRO A 265 12.69 25.95 15.77
CA PRO A 265 11.96 25.00 16.62
C PRO A 265 10.69 24.49 15.93
N GLY A 266 10.39 23.20 16.07
CA GLY A 266 9.25 22.55 15.42
C GLY A 266 9.61 21.75 14.15
N ASN A 267 10.81 21.93 13.60
CA ASN A 267 11.33 21.04 12.55
C ASN A 267 11.75 19.68 13.14
N PHE A 268 11.68 18.64 12.32
CA PHE A 268 12.01 17.27 12.68
C PHE A 268 12.91 16.60 11.64
N ILE A 269 13.58 15.54 12.09
CA ILE A 269 14.32 14.57 11.28
C ILE A 269 13.82 13.17 11.64
N VAL A 270 13.75 12.30 10.64
CA VAL A 270 13.40 10.89 10.76
C VAL A 270 14.63 10.07 10.41
N VAL A 271 15.06 9.21 11.34
CA VAL A 271 16.20 8.31 11.18
C VAL A 271 15.76 6.86 11.33
N GLN A 272 16.39 5.97 10.57
CA GLN A 272 16.17 4.53 10.65
C GLN A 272 17.32 3.84 11.41
N PRO A 273 17.05 2.72 12.11
CA PRO A 273 18.09 1.91 12.73
C PRO A 273 18.84 1.05 11.68
N TYR A 274 19.67 1.70 10.85
CA TYR A 274 20.47 1.08 9.80
C TYR A 274 21.84 1.75 9.68
N GLU A 275 22.88 0.93 9.56
CA GLU A 275 24.28 1.32 9.31
C GLU A 275 24.85 0.35 8.24
N ILE A 276 25.80 0.83 7.44
CA ILE A 276 26.45 0.08 6.36
C ILE A 276 27.77 -0.57 6.81
#